data_AF-A0A0M4GPK0-F1
#
_entry.id   AF-A0A0M4GPK0-F1
#
_cell.length_a   1.000
_cell.length_b   1.000
_cell.length_c   1.000
_cell.angle_alpha   90.00
_cell.angle_beta   90.00
_cell.angle_gamma   90.00
#
_symmetry.space_group_name_H-M   'P 1'
#
loop_
_entity.id
_entity.type
_entity.pdbx_description
1 polymer ?
#
loop_
_entity_poly.entity_id
_entity_poly.type
_entity_poly.pdbx_seq_one_letter_code
_entity_poly.pdbx_strand_id
1 'polypeptide(L)'
;MATTARTAERLARLLGPGARTRPMMGEYVLYWRDRVVGGLYDERLLLKDVAAVREAAPDAPLEEPYPGARPLRRLPLPDDEHSAGALVELLEAAWDQVPPPQRRCGKRDRGPRWSR
;
A
#
# COMPACT_ATOMS: atom_id res chain seq x y z
N MET A 1 -7.43 -10.01 16.01
CA MET A 1 -6.77 -9.14 17.02
C MET A 1 -6.48 -7.82 16.34
N ALA A 2 -6.85 -6.68 16.94
CA ALA A 2 -6.61 -5.39 16.30
C ALA A 2 -5.10 -5.19 16.06
N THR A 3 -4.72 -4.76 14.86
CA THR A 3 -3.33 -4.42 14.55
C THR A 3 -2.84 -3.36 15.53
N THR A 4 -1.73 -3.63 16.21
CA THR A 4 -1.17 -2.66 17.16
C THR A 4 -0.54 -1.48 16.41
N ALA A 5 -0.76 -0.26 16.90
CA ALA A 5 -0.12 0.95 16.38
C ALA A 5 1.41 0.81 16.29
N ARG A 6 2.00 0.17 17.30
CA ARG A 6 3.43 -0.15 17.38
C ARG A 6 3.94 -0.93 16.16
N THR A 7 3.15 -1.88 15.66
CA THR A 7 3.51 -2.69 14.48
C THR A 7 3.53 -1.83 13.22
N ALA A 8 2.53 -0.97 13.05
CA ALA A 8 2.47 -0.04 11.91
C ALA A 8 3.58 1.02 11.96
N GLU A 9 3.91 1.55 13.15
CA GLU A 9 5.01 2.49 13.33
C GLU A 9 6.37 1.84 13.08
N ARG A 10 6.59 0.61 13.59
CA ARG A 10 7.82 -0.16 13.33
C ARG A 10 7.98 -0.40 11.83
N LEU A 11 6.92 -0.81 11.14
CA LEU A 11 6.95 -1.00 9.69
C LEU A 11 7.34 0.29 8.97
N ALA A 12 6.70 1.42 9.30
CA ALA A 12 7.00 2.70 8.68
C ALA A 12 8.45 3.14 8.92
N ARG A 13 9.00 2.86 10.12
CA ARG A 13 10.41 3.14 10.44
C ARG A 13 11.36 2.29 9.61
N LEU A 14 11.08 0.99 9.47
CA LEU A 14 11.89 0.04 8.71
C LEU A 14 11.88 0.35 7.20
N LEU A 15 10.73 0.74 6.66
CA LEU A 15 10.58 1.09 5.25
C LEU A 15 11.11 2.50 4.89
N GLY A 16 11.33 3.35 5.90
CA GLY A 16 11.88 4.69 5.72
C GLY A 16 10.88 5.73 5.16
N PRO A 17 11.37 6.89 4.67
CA PRO A 17 10.54 8.05 4.34
C PRO A 17 9.62 7.85 3.12
N GLY A 18 9.83 6.79 2.34
CA GLY A 18 8.98 6.42 1.20
C GLY A 18 7.65 5.78 1.61
N ALA A 19 7.57 5.22 2.82
CA ALA A 19 6.36 4.59 3.35
C ALA A 19 5.59 5.54 4.25
N ARG A 20 4.27 5.55 4.11
CA ARG A 20 3.36 6.26 5.02
C ARG A 20 2.25 5.32 5.44
N THR A 21 2.00 5.22 6.73
CA THR A 21 0.85 4.48 7.25
C THR A 21 -0.21 5.48 7.72
N ARG A 22 -1.48 5.18 7.45
CA ARG A 22 -2.61 5.97 7.98
C ARG A 22 -3.62 5.03 8.64
N PRO A 23 -4.03 5.31 9.89
CA PRO A 23 -5.08 4.54 10.52
C PRO A 23 -6.43 4.85 9.86
N MET A 24 -7.21 3.81 9.54
CA MET A 24 -8.60 3.89 9.09
C MET A 24 -9.40 2.79 9.76
N MET A 25 -10.47 3.14 10.48
CA MET A 25 -11.42 2.20 11.10
C MET A 25 -10.79 1.08 11.98
N GLY A 26 -9.65 1.36 12.63
CA GLY A 26 -8.95 0.38 13.49
C GLY A 26 -7.86 -0.44 12.78
N GLU A 27 -7.66 -0.23 11.48
CA GLU A 27 -6.63 -0.87 10.65
C GLU A 27 -5.67 0.18 10.08
N TYR A 28 -4.57 -0.25 9.46
CA TYR A 28 -3.55 0.66 8.93
C TYR A 28 -3.41 0.51 7.42
N VAL A 29 -3.67 1.57 6.67
CA VAL A 29 -3.41 1.60 5.23
C VAL A 29 -1.95 1.98 4.98
N LEU A 30 -1.27 1.21 4.14
CA LEU A 30 0.11 1.44 3.72
C LEU A 30 0.15 2.14 2.36
N TYR A 31 0.73 3.32 2.36
CA TYR A 31 1.04 4.12 1.20
C TYR A 31 2.52 4.01 0.88
N TRP A 32 2.83 3.79 -0.38
CA TRP A 32 4.17 3.90 -0.92
C TRP A 32 4.22 5.07 -1.90
N ARG A 33 5.04 6.08 -1.58
CA ARG A 33 5.08 7.38 -2.27
C ARG A 33 3.72 8.09 -2.24
N ASP A 34 2.93 7.91 -3.31
CA ASP A 34 1.60 8.53 -3.51
C ASP A 34 0.49 7.47 -3.74
N ARG A 35 0.83 6.17 -3.69
CA ARG A 35 -0.06 5.07 -4.07
C ARG A 35 -0.37 4.16 -2.90
N VAL A 36 -1.63 3.72 -2.84
CA VAL A 36 -2.05 2.67 -1.91
C VAL A 36 -1.60 1.32 -2.46
N VAL A 37 -0.59 0.77 -1.81
CA VAL A 37 -0.02 -0.55 -2.13
C VAL A 37 -0.68 -1.66 -1.32
N GLY A 38 -1.22 -1.33 -0.14
CA GLY A 38 -1.88 -2.30 0.73
C GLY A 38 -2.18 -1.73 2.12
N GLY A 39 -2.08 -2.58 3.14
CA GLY A 39 -2.26 -2.21 4.54
C GLY A 39 -1.92 -3.35 5.51
N LEU A 40 -1.95 -3.05 6.80
CA LEU A 40 -1.88 -4.03 7.88
C LEU A 40 -3.27 -4.30 8.45
N TYR A 41 -3.65 -5.57 8.42
CA TYR A 41 -4.94 -6.12 8.84
C TYR A 41 -4.65 -7.32 9.76
N ASP A 42 -5.21 -7.36 10.97
CA ASP A 42 -4.94 -8.43 11.95
C ASP A 42 -3.44 -8.81 12.12
N GLU A 43 -2.55 -7.82 12.17
CA GLU A 43 -1.08 -8.02 12.24
C GLU A 43 -0.48 -8.76 11.03
N ARG A 44 -1.18 -8.75 9.89
CA ARG A 44 -0.73 -9.30 8.61
C ARG A 44 -0.54 -8.16 7.63
N LEU A 45 0.56 -8.19 6.89
CA LEU A 45 0.77 -7.27 5.79
C LEU A 45 0.02 -7.79 4.56
N LEU A 46 -1.00 -7.08 4.11
CA LEU A 46 -1.77 -7.40 2.92
C LEU A 46 -1.45 -6.38 1.82
N LEU A 47 -0.84 -6.84 0.73
CA LEU A 47 -0.57 -6.02 -0.46
C LEU A 47 -1.44 -6.43 -1.64
N LYS A 48 -1.61 -5.53 -2.60
CA LYS A 48 -2.28 -5.87 -3.87
C LYS A 48 -1.53 -7.00 -4.58
N ASP A 49 -2.27 -7.95 -5.15
CA ASP A 49 -1.72 -8.99 -6.03
C ASP A 49 -1.28 -8.37 -7.36
N VAL A 50 -0.04 -7.88 -7.41
CA VAL A 50 0.62 -7.40 -8.64
C VAL A 50 1.76 -8.35 -9.00
N ALA A 51 2.24 -8.32 -10.25
CA ALA A 51 3.25 -9.29 -10.70
C ALA A 51 4.51 -9.23 -9.82
N ALA A 52 4.98 -8.04 -9.43
CA ALA A 52 6.09 -7.91 -8.49
C ALA A 52 5.88 -8.72 -7.18
N VAL A 53 4.70 -8.59 -6.56
CA VAL A 53 4.36 -9.28 -5.30
C VAL A 53 4.22 -10.79 -5.52
N ARG A 54 3.73 -11.21 -6.69
CA ARG A 54 3.65 -12.63 -7.08
C ARG A 54 5.03 -13.24 -7.30
N GLU A 55 5.95 -12.51 -7.92
CA GLU A 55 7.33 -12.97 -8.13
C GLU A 55 8.10 -13.05 -6.81
N ALA A 56 7.91 -12.10 -5.91
CA ALA A 56 8.61 -12.10 -4.62
C ALA A 56 8.04 -13.11 -3.61
N ALA A 57 6.75 -13.42 -3.70
CA ALA A 57 6.11 -14.39 -2.82
C ALA A 57 5.05 -15.21 -3.58
N PRO A 58 5.47 -16.14 -4.46
CA PRO A 58 4.56 -16.94 -5.26
C PRO A 58 3.65 -17.82 -4.40
N ASP A 59 4.19 -18.35 -3.30
CA ASP A 59 3.50 -19.22 -2.35
C ASP A 59 2.67 -18.47 -1.29
N ALA A 60 2.68 -17.14 -1.32
CA ALA A 60 1.90 -16.36 -0.36
C ALA A 60 0.39 -16.56 -0.58
N PRO A 61 -0.39 -16.80 0.50
CA PRO A 61 -1.83 -16.93 0.39
C PRO A 61 -2.47 -15.59 0.01
N LEU A 62 -3.51 -15.67 -0.82
CA LEU A 62 -4.42 -14.57 -1.08
C LEU A 62 -5.48 -14.57 0.02
N GLU A 63 -5.60 -13.47 0.73
CA GLU A 63 -6.56 -13.26 1.79
C GLU A 63 -7.45 -12.05 1.46
N GLU A 64 -8.74 -12.20 1.70
CA GLU A 64 -9.69 -11.09 1.62
C GLU A 64 -9.73 -10.38 2.99
N PRO A 65 -9.40 -9.08 3.07
CA PRO A 65 -9.46 -8.36 4.34
C PRO A 65 -10.87 -8.31 4.95
N TYR A 66 -11.90 -8.33 4.10
CA TYR A 66 -13.31 -8.45 4.48
C TYR A 66 -14.07 -9.19 3.39
N PRO A 67 -15.22 -9.84 3.71
CA PRO A 67 -15.99 -10.59 2.71
C PRO A 67 -16.41 -9.69 1.54
N GLY A 68 -16.03 -10.08 0.33
CA GLY A 68 -16.32 -9.33 -0.91
C GLY A 68 -15.28 -8.25 -1.26
N ALA A 69 -14.20 -8.14 -0.48
CA ALA A 69 -13.04 -7.33 -0.85
C ALA A 69 -12.29 -7.97 -2.04
N ARG A 70 -11.44 -7.17 -2.70
CA ARG A 70 -10.47 -7.76 -3.62
C ARG A 70 -9.46 -8.57 -2.81
N PRO A 71 -9.11 -9.79 -3.25
CA PRO A 71 -8.09 -10.58 -2.58
C PRO A 71 -6.76 -9.82 -2.61
N LEU A 72 -6.11 -9.78 -1.44
CA LEU A 72 -4.80 -9.20 -1.24
C LEU A 72 -3.82 -10.33 -0.92
N ARG A 73 -2.58 -10.21 -1.38
CA ARG A 73 -1.55 -11.21 -1.09
C ARG A 73 -0.94 -10.92 0.27
N ARG A 74 -0.92 -11.93 1.15
CA ARG A 74 -0.31 -11.82 2.47
C ARG A 74 1.20 -11.94 2.38
N LEU A 75 1.90 -10.90 2.79
CA LEU A 75 3.34 -10.90 2.94
C LEU A 75 3.74 -11.01 4.42
N PRO A 76 4.94 -11.57 4.70
CA PRO A 76 5.52 -11.50 6.02
C PRO A 76 5.80 -10.04 6.40
N LEU A 77 5.56 -9.71 7.67
CA LEU A 77 5.98 -8.43 8.22
C LEU A 77 7.52 -8.42 8.31
N PRO A 78 8.20 -7.36 7.83
CA PRO A 78 9.63 -7.26 7.99
C PRO A 78 9.96 -7.10 9.47
N ASP A 79 10.86 -7.95 9.93
CA ASP A 79 11.43 -7.97 11.26
C ASP A 79 12.74 -7.15 11.33
N ASP A 80 13.56 -7.24 10.29
CA ASP A 80 14.85 -6.54 10.21
C ASP A 80 14.94 -5.57 9.02
N GLU A 81 15.96 -4.72 9.02
CA GLU A 81 16.26 -3.80 7.91
C GLU A 81 16.50 -4.54 6.58
N HIS A 82 17.01 -5.77 6.62
CA HIS A 82 17.20 -6.58 5.41
C HIS A 82 15.85 -7.00 4.80
N SER A 83 14.95 -7.55 5.60
CA SER A 83 13.58 -7.90 5.21
C SER A 83 12.82 -6.65 4.73
N ALA A 84 13.05 -5.52 5.39
CA ALA A 84 12.46 -4.24 5.00
C ALA A 84 13.01 -3.74 3.66
N GLY A 85 14.31 -3.86 3.41
CA GLY A 85 14.94 -3.51 2.12
C GLY A 85 14.36 -4.32 0.97
N ALA A 86 14.20 -5.64 1.15
CA ALA A 86 13.54 -6.49 0.15
C ALA A 86 12.09 -6.06 -0.11
N LEU A 87 11.36 -5.66 0.94
CA LEU A 87 10.00 -5.13 0.80
C LEU A 87 9.98 -3.75 0.12
N VAL A 88 10.96 -2.89 0.36
CA VAL A 88 11.10 -1.59 -0.33
C VAL A 88 11.30 -1.80 -1.83
N GLU A 89 12.26 -2.64 -2.22
CA GLU A 89 12.52 -2.98 -3.62
C GLU A 89 11.27 -3.57 -4.28
N LEU A 90 10.57 -4.46 -3.56
CA LEU A 90 9.29 -5.01 -3.99
C LEU A 90 8.24 -3.91 -4.24
N LEU A 91 8.12 -2.97 -3.30
CA LEU A 91 7.17 -1.87 -3.36
C LEU A 91 7.53 -0.89 -4.48
N GLU A 92 8.80 -0.66 -4.77
CA GLU A 92 9.26 0.14 -5.92
C GLU A 92 8.92 -0.55 -7.25
N ALA A 93 9.21 -1.84 -7.38
CA ALA A 93 8.86 -2.63 -8.57
C ALA A 93 7.34 -2.75 -8.76
N ALA A 94 6.59 -2.88 -7.66
CA ALA A 94 5.14 -2.85 -7.66
C ALA A 94 4.60 -1.46 -8.01
N TRP A 95 5.25 -0.38 -7.57
CA TRP A 95 4.80 0.98 -7.81
C TRP A 95 4.75 1.32 -9.29
N ASP A 96 5.71 0.82 -10.09
CA ASP A 96 5.70 0.96 -11.55
C ASP A 96 4.46 0.28 -12.20
N GLN A 97 4.05 -0.85 -11.64
CA GLN A 97 2.97 -1.70 -12.17
C GLN A 97 1.57 -1.37 -11.63
N VAL A 98 1.48 -0.73 -10.47
CA VAL A 98 0.19 -0.23 -9.95
C VAL A 98 -0.31 0.87 -10.91
N PRO A 99 -1.62 1.06 -11.14
CA PRO A 99 -2.08 2.22 -11.90
C PRO A 99 -1.83 3.51 -11.11
N PRO A 100 -1.50 4.65 -11.77
CA PRO A 100 -1.39 5.93 -11.09
C PRO A 100 -2.62 6.22 -10.25
N PRO A 101 -2.44 6.84 -9.06
CA PRO A 101 -3.57 7.29 -8.28
C PRO A 101 -4.34 8.22 -9.21
N GLN A 102 -5.65 7.97 -9.38
CA GLN A 102 -6.47 8.83 -10.23
C GLN A 102 -6.25 10.25 -9.76
N ARG A 103 -5.51 11.03 -10.55
CA ARG A 103 -5.39 12.46 -10.33
C ARG A 103 -6.82 12.95 -10.40
N ARG A 104 -7.34 13.50 -9.30
CA ARG A 104 -8.51 14.36 -9.41
C ARG A 104 -8.12 15.41 -10.45
N CYS A 105 -8.66 15.27 -11.65
CA CYS A 105 -8.63 16.30 -12.65
C CYS A 105 -9.36 17.47 -11.98
N GLY A 106 -8.59 18.37 -11.38
CA GLY A 106 -9.12 19.65 -10.93
C GLY A 106 -9.83 20.21 -12.14
N LYS A 107 -11.13 20.50 -12.01
CA LYS A 107 -11.90 21.15 -13.04
C LYS A 107 -11.17 22.43 -13.42
N ARG A 108 -10.37 22.37 -14.49
CA ARG A 108 -9.87 23.55 -15.18
C ARG A 108 -11.00 23.94 -16.11
N ASP A 109 -12.08 24.45 -15.52
CA ASP A 109 -13.10 25.17 -16.26
C ASP A 109 -12.40 26.41 -16.81
N ARG A 110 -11.91 26.30 -18.05
CA ARG A 110 -11.55 27.48 -18.83
C ARG A 110 -12.87 28.20 -19.05
N GLY A 111 -13.04 29.34 -18.38
CA GLY A 111 -14.25 30.15 -18.54
C GLY A 111 -14.49 30.55 -20.00
N PRO A 112 -15.73 30.90 -20.37
CA PRO A 112 -15.95 31.69 -21.56
C PRO A 112 -15.60 33.15 -21.25
N ARG A 113 -14.49 33.62 -21.83
CA ARG A 113 -14.26 35.06 -22.06
C ARG A 113 -15.28 35.52 -23.10
N TRP A 114 -16.37 36.14 -22.68
CA TRP A 114 -17.28 36.82 -23.61
C TRP A 114 -17.21 38.32 -23.33
N SER A 115 -16.75 39.02 -24.36
CA SER A 115 -16.70 40.46 -24.48
C SER A 115 -18.10 41.00 -24.78
N ARG A 116 -18.62 41.92 -23.97
CA ARG A 116 -19.25 43.19 -24.38
C ARG A 116 -19.75 43.96 -23.18
#